data_AF-A0A920HB53-F1
#
_entry.id   AF-A0A920HB53-F1
#
_cell.length_a   1.000
_cell.length_b   1.000
_cell.length_c   1.000
_cell.angle_alpha   90.00
_cell.angle_beta   90.00
_cell.angle_gamma   90.00
#
_symmetry.space_group_name_H-M   'P 1'
#
loop_
_entity.id
_entity.type
_entity.pdbx_description
1 polymer ?
#
loop_
_entity_poly.entity_id
_entity_poly.type
_entity_poly.pdbx_seq_one_letter_code
_entity_poly.pdbx_strand_id
1 'polypeptide(L)'
;MMESKTLFPIAKITKAFGFKGEVGLQPLIMQYDDYLFNKQLSIGLNEKSVKKVNIIKTSGSKKKKLLFSGLKSRDDARLIIGNYIFVHLSIGDSLSHEFSSKSMVHE
;
A
#
# COMPACT_ATOMS: atom_id res chain seq x y z
N MET A 1 5.95 -18.07 -19.18
CA MET A 1 4.61 -17.85 -18.60
C MET A 1 4.63 -16.46 -17.99
N MET A 2 3.87 -15.52 -18.54
CA MET A 2 3.85 -14.13 -18.05
C MET A 2 2.83 -14.04 -16.91
N GLU A 3 3.32 -13.98 -15.67
CA GLU A 3 2.47 -13.57 -14.55
C GLU A 3 2.06 -12.11 -14.77
N SER A 4 0.82 -11.85 -15.16
CA SER A 4 0.25 -10.51 -15.23
C SER A 4 0.07 -9.98 -13.81
N LYS A 5 1.16 -9.55 -13.17
CA LYS A 5 1.12 -8.91 -11.85
C LYS A 5 0.44 -7.56 -11.98
N THR A 6 -0.77 -7.49 -11.45
CA THR A 6 -1.51 -6.24 -11.39
C THR A 6 -1.32 -5.63 -10.01
N LEU A 7 -0.95 -4.34 -9.97
CA LEU A 7 -0.75 -3.59 -8.75
C LEU A 7 -2.04 -2.90 -8.35
N PHE A 8 -2.55 -3.21 -7.17
CA PHE A 8 -3.79 -2.62 -6.68
C PHE A 8 -3.56 -1.72 -5.47
N PRO A 9 -4.04 -0.47 -5.50
CA PRO A 9 -3.90 0.44 -4.36
C PRO A 9 -4.86 0.02 -3.24
N ILE A 10 -4.32 -0.29 -2.06
CA ILE A 10 -5.10 -0.72 -0.89
C ILE A 10 -5.17 0.34 0.22
N ALA A 11 -4.26 1.31 0.20
CA ALA A 11 -4.25 2.43 1.14
C ALA A 11 -3.49 3.64 0.59
N LYS A 12 -3.81 4.83 1.12
CA LYS A 12 -3.07 6.07 0.86
C LYS A 12 -2.23 6.47 2.07
N ILE A 13 -1.00 6.92 1.85
CA ILE A 13 -0.16 7.52 2.88
C ILE A 13 -0.62 8.95 3.12
N THR A 14 -1.00 9.26 4.35
CA THR A 14 -1.61 10.57 4.67
C THR A 14 -0.73 11.44 5.55
N LYS A 15 0.10 10.85 6.41
CA LYS A 15 0.91 11.58 7.40
C LYS A 15 2.22 10.87 7.68
N ALA A 16 3.26 11.64 7.95
CA ALA A 16 4.50 11.18 8.54
C ALA A 16 4.46 11.35 10.07
N PHE A 17 5.07 10.42 10.80
CA PHE A 17 5.11 10.36 12.26
C PHE A 17 6.54 10.09 12.75
N GLY A 18 6.80 10.55 13.98
CA GLY A 18 8.05 10.29 14.68
C GLY A 18 9.28 10.82 13.93
N PHE A 19 10.44 10.27 14.27
CA PHE A 19 11.72 10.62 13.65
C PHE A 19 12.28 9.49 12.76
N LYS A 20 11.69 8.29 12.84
CA LYS A 20 12.20 7.07 12.18
C LYS A 20 11.54 6.78 10.83
N GLY A 21 10.70 7.68 10.32
CA GLY A 21 10.00 7.49 9.06
C GLY A 21 8.71 6.66 9.15
N GLU A 22 8.04 6.68 10.30
CA GLU A 22 6.73 6.05 10.45
C GLU A 22 5.67 6.83 9.65
N VAL A 23 4.69 6.12 9.08
CA VAL A 23 3.60 6.73 8.30
C VAL A 23 2.24 6.26 8.77
N GLY A 24 1.25 7.13 8.62
CA GLY A 24 -0.17 6.79 8.79
C GLY A 24 -0.82 6.53 7.45
N LEU A 25 -1.65 5.50 7.43
CA LEU A 25 -2.36 5.05 6.25
C LEU A 25 -3.86 5.32 6.38
N GLN A 26 -4.48 5.65 5.26
CA GLN A 26 -5.93 5.66 5.06
C GLN A 26 -6.29 4.45 4.19
N PRO A 27 -6.95 3.42 4.74
CA PRO A 27 -7.41 2.27 3.98
C PRO A 27 -8.36 2.69 2.85
N LEU A 28 -8.25 2.04 1.69
CA LEU A 28 -9.15 2.21 0.56
C LEU A 28 -10.10 1.03 0.38
N ILE A 29 -9.80 -0.10 1.02
CA ILE A 29 -10.60 -1.33 0.99
C ILE A 29 -10.84 -1.83 2.41
N MET A 30 -11.95 -2.57 2.60
CA MET A 30 -12.32 -3.11 3.91
C MET A 30 -11.34 -4.18 4.40
N GLN A 31 -10.89 -5.06 3.51
CA GLN A 31 -9.97 -6.15 3.82
C GLN A 31 -8.49 -5.71 3.90
N TYR A 32 -8.24 -4.40 3.99
CA TYR A 32 -6.91 -3.79 3.90
C TYR A 32 -5.86 -4.47 4.78
N ASP A 33 -6.20 -4.79 6.03
CA ASP A 33 -5.26 -5.39 6.97
C ASP A 33 -4.76 -6.76 6.49
N ASP A 34 -5.61 -7.59 5.90
CA ASP A 34 -5.22 -8.92 5.39
C ASP A 34 -4.17 -8.79 4.28
N TYR A 35 -4.45 -7.95 3.28
CA TYR A 35 -3.54 -7.71 2.17
C TYR A 35 -2.24 -7.03 2.61
N LEU A 36 -2.31 -6.13 3.59
CA LEU A 36 -1.16 -5.41 4.10
C LEU A 36 -0.14 -6.36 4.75
N PHE A 37 -0.59 -7.37 5.49
CA PHE A 37 0.31 -8.26 6.23
C PHE A 37 0.66 -9.55 5.49
N ASN A 38 -0.16 -9.98 4.52
CA ASN A 38 -0.02 -11.29 3.89
C ASN A 38 0.53 -11.26 2.45
N LYS A 39 0.71 -10.08 1.85
CA LYS A 39 1.10 -9.95 0.43
C LYS A 39 2.33 -9.06 0.24
N GLN A 40 2.93 -9.15 -0.97
CA GLN A 40 4.03 -8.27 -1.36
C GLN A 40 3.52 -6.85 -1.61
N LEU A 41 4.17 -5.88 -0.97
CA LEU A 41 3.78 -4.47 -1.03
C LEU A 41 4.74 -3.63 -1.89
N SER A 42 4.22 -2.53 -2.41
CA SER A 42 5.00 -1.49 -3.07
C SER A 42 4.41 -0.11 -2.78
N ILE A 43 5.23 0.93 -2.78
CA ILE A 43 4.81 2.31 -2.56
C ILE A 43 5.09 3.12 -3.81
N GLY A 44 4.12 3.92 -4.25
CA GLY A 44 4.30 4.83 -5.38
C GLY A 44 3.17 5.82 -5.54
N LEU A 45 3.35 6.80 -6.42
CA LEU A 45 2.29 7.72 -6.79
C LEU A 45 1.22 7.03 -7.65
N ASN A 46 1.66 6.10 -8.51
CA ASN A 46 0.85 5.30 -9.40
C ASN A 46 1.55 3.94 -9.63
N GLU A 47 0.84 2.99 -10.25
CA GLU A 47 1.33 1.64 -10.54
C GLU A 47 2.62 1.57 -11.38
N LYS A 48 2.88 2.59 -12.21
CA LYS A 48 4.05 2.64 -13.10
C LYS A 48 5.33 3.05 -12.37
N SER A 49 5.20 3.75 -11.25
CA SER A 49 6.31 4.32 -10.48
C SER A 49 6.24 3.87 -9.02
N VAL A 50 6.42 2.57 -8.81
CA VAL A 50 6.39 1.96 -7.47
C VAL A 50 7.75 1.40 -7.05
N LYS A 51 8.00 1.39 -5.75
CA LYS A 51 9.16 0.74 -5.13
C LYS A 51 8.68 -0.33 -4.16
N LYS A 52 9.24 -1.55 -4.28
CA LYS A 52 8.95 -2.65 -3.35
C LYS A 52 9.38 -2.31 -1.93
N VAL A 53 8.53 -2.63 -0.96
CA VAL A 53 8.79 -2.42 0.46
C VAL A 53 8.25 -3.57 1.29
N ASN A 54 8.80 -3.71 2.49
CA ASN A 54 8.29 -4.61 3.53
C ASN A 54 7.96 -3.81 4.79
N ILE A 55 7.07 -4.33 5.62
CA ILE A 55 6.75 -3.71 6.93
C ILE A 55 7.83 -4.13 7.93
N ILE A 56 8.47 -3.15 8.56
CA ILE A 56 9.45 -3.36 9.63
C ILE A 56 8.75 -3.38 10.99
N LYS A 57 7.84 -2.44 11.21
CA LYS A 57 7.20 -2.27 12.52
C LYS A 57 5.81 -1.68 12.40
N THR A 58 4.91 -2.17 13.24
CA THR A 58 3.60 -1.57 13.53
C THR A 58 3.67 -0.91 14.91
N SER A 59 3.15 0.32 15.03
CA SER A 59 3.05 1.01 16.32
C SER A 59 1.74 1.80 16.43
N GLY A 60 1.19 1.89 17.65
CA GLY A 60 -0.02 2.63 17.93
C GLY A 60 -1.27 1.75 18.03
N SER A 61 -2.03 1.95 19.10
CA SER A 61 -3.20 1.17 19.49
C SER A 61 -4.51 1.63 18.83
N LYS A 62 -4.61 2.89 18.38
CA LYS A 62 -5.82 3.47 17.73
C LYS A 62 -5.63 3.91 16.28
N LYS A 63 -4.40 4.24 15.87
CA LYS A 63 -4.04 4.59 14.49
C LYS A 63 -2.74 3.86 14.19
N LYS A 64 -2.82 2.78 13.41
CA LYS A 64 -1.65 1.96 13.04
C LYS A 64 -0.65 2.85 12.29
N LYS A 65 0.44 3.20 12.97
CA LYS A 65 1.63 3.79 12.37
C LYS A 65 2.48 2.63 11.86
N LEU A 66 2.92 2.74 10.62
CA LEU A 66 3.67 1.70 9.95
C LEU A 66 5.04 2.24 9.57
N LEU A 67 6.05 1.44 9.82
CA LEU A 67 7.40 1.68 9.34
C LEU A 67 7.69 0.71 8.20
N PHE A 68 8.06 1.25 7.04
CA PHE A 68 8.41 0.46 5.85
C PHE A 68 9.92 0.43 5.64
N SER A 69 10.42 -0.65 5.05
CA SER A 69 11.81 -0.77 4.63
C SER A 69 12.17 0.32 3.63
N GLY A 70 13.27 1.02 3.91
CA GLY A 70 13.74 2.12 3.06
C GLY A 70 13.27 3.51 3.49
N LEU A 71 12.38 3.62 4.50
CA LEU A 71 12.08 4.88 5.18
C LEU A 71 12.87 4.90 6.49
N LYS A 72 13.85 5.79 6.58
CA LYS A 72 14.74 5.87 7.75
C LYS A 72 14.55 7.16 8.54
N SER A 73 13.94 8.16 7.92
CA SER A 73 13.77 9.48 8.50
C SER A 73 12.38 10.05 8.29
N ARG A 74 12.01 11.04 9.10
CA ARG A 74 10.75 11.78 8.95
C ARG A 74 10.65 12.46 7.57
N ASP A 75 11.76 12.96 7.04
CA ASP A 75 11.81 13.56 5.71
C ASP A 75 11.48 12.54 4.61
N ASP A 76 12.06 11.33 4.67
CA ASP A 76 11.68 10.22 3.75
C ASP A 76 10.17 9.96 3.79
N ALA A 77 9.61 9.88 5.00
CA ALA A 77 8.18 9.66 5.20
C ALA A 77 7.34 10.84 4.68
N ARG A 78 7.83 12.07 4.76
CA ARG A 78 7.13 13.27 4.26
C ARG A 78 7.10 13.31 2.74
N LEU A 79 8.19 12.90 2.08
CA LEU A 79 8.31 12.87 0.62
C LEU A 79 7.30 11.92 -0.05
N ILE A 80 6.86 10.90 0.68
CA ILE A 80 5.90 9.92 0.17
C ILE A 80 4.46 10.16 0.65
N ILE A 81 4.18 11.25 1.36
CA ILE A 81 2.80 11.63 1.68
C ILE A 81 2.04 11.87 0.37
N GLY A 82 0.86 11.28 0.27
CA GLY A 82 0.05 11.30 -0.96
C GLY A 82 0.24 10.06 -1.82
N ASN A 83 1.35 9.33 -1.68
CA ASN A 83 1.55 8.06 -2.37
C ASN A 83 0.61 6.97 -1.85
N TYR A 84 0.46 5.91 -2.64
CA TYR A 84 -0.37 4.76 -2.34
C TYR A 84 0.48 3.55 -1.99
N ILE A 85 -0.08 2.68 -1.15
CA ILE A 85 0.39 1.32 -0.93
C ILE A 85 -0.31 0.44 -1.94
N PHE A 86 0.48 -0.21 -2.79
CA PHE A 86 0.03 -1.19 -3.77
C PHE A 86 0.34 -2.59 -3.28
N VAL A 87 -0.58 -3.51 -3.54
CA VAL A 87 -0.38 -4.94 -3.38
C VAL A 87 -0.21 -5.59 -4.74
N HIS A 88 0.70 -6.57 -4.82
CA HIS A 88 0.84 -7.41 -6.01
C HIS A 88 -0.21 -8.52 -5.94
N LEU A 89 -1.22 -8.47 -6.81
CA LEU A 89 -2.20 -9.56 -6.93
C LEU A 89 -1.85 -10.48 -8.09
N SER A 90 -2.08 -11.77 -7.87
CA SER A 90 -2.05 -12.79 -8.92
C SER A 90 -3.46 -12.98 -9.49
N ILE A 91 -3.53 -13.48 -10.72
CA ILE A 91 -4.79 -13.91 -11.33
C ILE A 91 -5.43 -14.97 -10.41
N GLY A 92 -6.61 -14.66 -9.87
CA GLY A 92 -7.34 -15.51 -8.91
C GLY A 92 -7.45 -14.94 -7.49
N ASP A 93 -6.76 -13.85 -7.15
CA ASP A 93 -6.98 -13.15 -5.87
C ASP A 93 -8.37 -12.50 -5.83
N SER A 94 -9.13 -12.66 -4.74
CA SER A 94 -10.53 -12.20 -4.63
C SER A 94 -10.71 -10.69 -4.90
N LEU A 95 -9.74 -9.85 -4.53
CA LEU A 95 -9.76 -8.42 -4.88
C LEU A 95 -9.66 -8.16 -6.38
N SER A 96 -8.94 -8.98 -7.14
CA SER A 96 -8.81 -8.76 -8.59
C SER A 96 -10.18 -8.83 -9.29
N HIS A 97 -11.09 -9.68 -8.80
CA HIS A 97 -12.45 -9.82 -9.32
C HIS A 97 -13.36 -8.63 -8.94
N GLU A 98 -13.22 -8.10 -7.72
CA GLU A 98 -14.01 -6.94 -7.25
C GLU A 98 -13.68 -5.67 -8.04
N PHE A 99 -12.40 -5.42 -8.31
CA PHE A 99 -11.97 -4.25 -9.09
C PHE A 99 -12.19 -4.40 -10.60
N SER A 100 -12.05 -5.62 -11.15
CA SER A 100 -12.40 -5.90 -12.54
C SER A 100 -13.88 -5.63 -12.81
N SER A 101 -14.76 -5.98 -11.87
CA SER A 101 -16.20 -5.71 -11.97
C SER A 101 -16.54 -4.22 -11.89
N LYS A 102 -15.70 -3.43 -11.21
CA LYS A 102 -15.92 -1.99 -11.03
C LYS A 102 -15.35 -1.12 -12.16
N SER A 103 -14.38 -1.61 -12.92
CA SER A 103 -13.87 -0.92 -14.13
C SER A 103 -14.78 -1.12 -15.34
N MET A 104 -15.66 -2.13 -15.32
CA MET A 104 -16.57 -2.48 -16.41
C MET A 104 -17.91 -1.71 -16.37
N VAL A 105 -18.10 -0.75 -15.46
CA VAL A 105 -19.32 0.09 -15.35
C VAL A 105 -19.12 1.54 -15.76
N HIS A 106 -18.06 1.83 -16.52
CA HIS A 106 -17.96 3.08 -17.28
C HIS A 106 -17.63 2.75 -18.74
N GLU A 107 -18.64 2.32 -19.48
CA GLU A 107 -18.85 2.69 -20.89
C GLU A 107 -20.33 2.68 -21.21
#